data_AF-A0A7C4ZS44-F1
#
_entry.id   AF-A0A7C4ZS44-F1
#
_cell.length_a   1.000
_cell.length_b   1.000
_cell.length_c   1.000
_cell.angle_alpha   90.00
_cell.angle_beta   90.00
_cell.angle_gamma   90.00
#
_symmetry.space_group_name_H-M   'P 1'
#
loop_
_entity.id
_entity.type
_entity.pdbx_description
1 polymer ?
#
loop_
_entity_poly.entity_id
_entity_poly.type
_entity_poly.pdbx_seq_one_letter_code
_entity_poly.pdbx_strand_id
1 'polypeptide(L)'
;PLKGRLEEGIAAFPEEIPRRLIKLFSFVGETVLDPFLGSGTTAKVARQLGRNSYGYEIDLELKPVILEKIGYSPYPLADDSIEIYEREDARRLRTFLQKRVARQKSVTREHKGKLMRC
;
A
#
# COMPACT_ATOMS: atom_id res chain seq x y z
N PRO A 1 -21.00 6.62 2.23
CA PRO A 1 -19.53 6.86 2.30
C PRO A 1 -19.22 8.36 2.11
N LEU A 2 -18.46 8.95 3.04
CA LEU A 2 -18.09 10.37 3.06
C LEU A 2 -16.98 10.65 2.03
N LYS A 3 -17.08 11.79 1.34
CA LYS A 3 -16.34 12.11 0.11
C LYS A 3 -15.14 13.03 0.38
N GLY A 4 -13.97 12.75 -0.18
CA GLY A 4 -12.88 13.74 -0.30
C GLY A 4 -11.66 13.65 0.63
N ARG A 5 -11.35 12.49 1.23
CA ARG A 5 -9.99 12.24 1.77
C ARG A 5 -9.15 11.52 0.73
N LEU A 6 -7.83 11.76 0.75
CA LEU A 6 -6.80 10.95 0.07
C LEU A 6 -6.90 9.44 0.42
N GLU A 7 -7.73 9.09 1.40
CA GLU A 7 -8.14 7.74 1.80
C GLU A 7 -9.26 7.14 0.93
N GLU A 8 -9.75 7.80 -0.13
CA GLU A 8 -10.62 7.19 -1.14
C GLU A 8 -9.83 6.19 -2.00
N GLY A 9 -9.68 4.96 -1.50
CA GLY A 9 -9.02 3.86 -2.20
C GLY A 9 -7.89 3.19 -1.42
N ILE A 10 -7.48 3.80 -0.30
CA ILE A 10 -6.52 3.19 0.62
C ILE A 10 -7.32 2.31 1.58
N ALA A 11 -7.36 1.00 1.32
CA ALA A 11 -7.84 0.02 2.27
C ALA A 11 -6.84 -0.10 3.43
N ALA A 12 -6.75 0.94 4.27
CA ALA A 12 -5.96 0.89 5.49
C ALA A 12 -6.70 0.01 6.51
N PHE A 13 -6.26 -1.24 6.63
CA PHE A 13 -6.72 -2.12 7.68
C PHE A 13 -6.15 -1.68 9.05
N PRO A 14 -6.83 -2.00 10.17
CA PRO A 14 -6.36 -1.64 11.51
C PRO A 14 -4.95 -2.20 11.79
N GLU A 15 -4.09 -1.40 12.43
CA GLU A 15 -2.71 -1.78 12.78
C GLU A 15 -2.63 -3.02 13.68
N GLU A 16 -3.69 -3.32 14.43
CA GLU A 16 -3.74 -4.49 15.30
C GLU A 16 -3.68 -5.82 14.52
N ILE A 17 -4.20 -5.86 13.29
CA ILE A 17 -4.17 -7.06 12.45
C ILE A 17 -2.73 -7.47 12.09
N PRO A 18 -1.91 -6.62 11.43
CA PRO A 18 -0.52 -6.97 11.12
C PRO A 18 0.30 -7.15 12.40
N ARG A 19 -0.01 -6.40 13.48
CA ARG A 19 0.71 -6.54 14.76
C ARG A 19 0.56 -7.95 15.34
N ARG A 20 -0.65 -8.51 15.30
CA ARG A 20 -0.89 -9.89 15.75
C ARG A 20 -0.19 -10.90 14.85
N LEU A 21 -0.35 -10.76 13.53
CA LEU A 21 0.24 -11.69 12.57
C LEU A 21 1.77 -11.72 12.69
N ILE A 22 2.43 -10.56 12.73
CA ILE A 22 3.88 -10.47 12.86
C ILE A 22 4.35 -11.07 14.19
N LYS A 23 3.66 -10.82 15.30
CA LYS A 23 4.02 -11.42 16.60
C LYS A 23 3.85 -12.94 16.63
N LEU A 24 2.86 -13.48 15.92
CA LEU A 24 2.57 -14.92 15.91
C LEU A 24 3.48 -15.71 14.97
N PHE A 25 3.89 -15.10 13.85
CA PHE A 25 4.57 -15.79 12.75
C PHE A 25 6.03 -15.34 12.53
N SER A 26 6.57 -14.44 13.35
CA SER A 26 7.98 -14.10 13.29
C SER A 26 8.60 -13.73 14.63
N PHE A 27 9.90 -13.97 14.76
CA PHE A 27 10.74 -13.54 15.86
C PHE A 27 11.33 -12.15 15.61
N VAL A 28 11.88 -11.54 16.68
CA VAL A 28 12.62 -10.27 16.58
C VAL A 28 13.83 -10.47 15.67
N GLY A 29 14.09 -9.53 14.77
CA GLY A 29 15.17 -9.58 13.79
C GLY A 29 14.85 -10.37 12.51
N GLU A 30 13.74 -11.12 12.47
CA GLU A 30 13.30 -11.79 11.24
C GLU A 30 12.68 -10.81 10.23
N THR A 31 12.51 -11.29 9.00
CA THR A 31 12.06 -10.49 7.86
C THR A 31 10.62 -10.80 7.49
N VAL A 32 9.82 -9.74 7.31
CA VAL A 32 8.42 -9.81 6.86
C VAL A 32 8.33 -9.32 5.42
N LEU A 33 7.70 -10.09 4.53
CA LEU A 33 7.44 -9.69 3.15
C LEU A 33 5.96 -9.32 2.96
N ASP A 34 5.72 -8.11 2.45
CA ASP A 34 4.42 -7.66 1.99
C ASP A 34 4.44 -7.38 0.47
N PRO A 35 3.89 -8.27 -0.37
CA PRO A 35 3.86 -8.06 -1.82
C PRO A 35 2.87 -6.96 -2.26
N PHE A 36 2.00 -6.50 -1.37
CA PHE A 36 0.98 -5.47 -1.65
C PHE A 36 0.96 -4.46 -0.50
N LEU A 37 2.04 -3.69 -0.41
CA LEU A 37 2.33 -2.82 0.71
C LEU A 37 1.23 -1.79 1.00
N GLY A 38 0.53 -1.31 -0.05
CA GLY A 38 -0.55 -0.34 0.07
C GLY A 38 -0.07 0.92 0.79
N SER A 39 -0.72 1.27 1.91
CA SER A 39 -0.29 2.43 2.71
C SER A 39 0.97 2.21 3.57
N GLY A 40 1.59 1.04 3.55
CA GLY A 40 2.80 0.77 4.33
C GLY A 40 2.56 0.37 5.78
N THR A 41 1.32 0.00 6.15
CA THR A 41 0.98 -0.39 7.53
C THR A 41 1.81 -1.59 8.01
N THR A 42 2.00 -2.61 7.17
CA THR A 42 2.79 -3.80 7.52
C THR A 42 4.23 -3.46 7.83
N ALA A 43 4.89 -2.67 6.96
CA ALA A 43 6.27 -2.23 7.16
C ALA A 43 6.44 -1.37 8.42
N LYS A 44 5.51 -0.42 8.66
CA LYS A 44 5.49 0.38 9.90
C LYS A 44 5.45 -0.53 11.14
N VAL A 45 4.52 -1.49 11.16
CA VAL A 45 4.32 -2.36 12.33
C VAL A 45 5.49 -3.35 12.50
N ALA A 46 6.03 -3.88 11.39
CA ALA A 46 7.22 -4.73 11.43
C ALA A 46 8.42 -3.98 12.06
N ARG A 47 8.67 -2.76 11.61
CA ARG A 47 9.71 -1.87 12.17
C ARG A 47 9.50 -1.61 13.66
N GLN A 48 8.28 -1.26 14.07
CA GLN A 48 7.95 -1.03 15.50
C GLN A 48 8.14 -2.28 16.38
N LEU A 49 8.00 -3.47 15.79
CA LEU A 49 8.22 -4.74 16.48
C LEU A 49 9.68 -5.21 16.38
N GLY A 50 10.59 -4.45 15.76
CA GLY A 50 11.99 -4.84 15.59
C GLY A 50 12.18 -6.00 14.61
N ARG A 51 11.37 -6.04 13.55
CA ARG A 51 11.52 -6.95 12.41
C ARG A 51 11.99 -6.15 11.19
N ASN A 52 12.74 -6.82 10.33
CA ASN A 52 13.04 -6.32 8.99
C ASN A 52 11.79 -6.46 8.10
N SER A 53 11.68 -5.66 7.06
CA SER A 53 10.56 -5.82 6.11
C SER A 53 10.89 -5.43 4.69
N TYR A 54 10.38 -6.21 3.73
CA TYR A 54 10.33 -5.87 2.31
C TYR A 54 8.88 -5.63 1.90
N GLY A 55 8.64 -4.54 1.16
CA GLY A 55 7.31 -4.17 0.70
C GLY A 55 7.33 -3.80 -0.78
N TYR A 56 6.40 -4.35 -1.56
CA TYR A 56 6.21 -3.98 -2.95
C TYR A 56 4.90 -3.20 -3.13
N GLU A 57 4.97 -2.09 -3.85
CA GLU A 57 3.81 -1.31 -4.27
C GLU A 57 3.99 -0.88 -5.73
N ILE A 58 2.92 -1.03 -6.51
CA ILE A 58 2.88 -0.65 -7.93
C ILE A 58 2.41 0.79 -8.11
N ASP A 59 1.59 1.29 -7.19
CA ASP A 59 1.08 2.64 -7.21
C ASP A 59 2.09 3.63 -6.63
N LEU A 60 2.79 4.31 -7.52
CA LEU A 60 3.77 5.34 -7.17
C LEU A 60 3.15 6.54 -6.43
N GLU A 61 1.82 6.75 -6.49
CA GLU A 61 1.14 7.82 -5.76
C GLU A 61 1.13 7.57 -4.25
N LEU A 62 1.29 6.32 -3.81
CA LEU A 62 1.35 5.95 -2.39
C LEU A 62 2.73 6.15 -1.78
N LYS A 63 3.78 6.33 -2.59
CA LYS A 63 5.15 6.56 -2.11
C LYS A 63 5.26 7.61 -1.00
N PRO A 64 4.74 8.85 -1.13
CA PRO A 64 4.83 9.84 -0.05
C PRO A 64 4.14 9.37 1.24
N VAL A 65 2.97 8.73 1.13
CA VAL A 65 2.21 8.21 2.27
C VAL A 65 2.99 7.09 2.98
N ILE A 66 3.60 6.18 2.22
CA ILE A 66 4.42 5.09 2.76
C ILE A 66 5.62 5.67 3.53
N LEU A 67 6.34 6.62 2.93
CA LEU A 67 7.54 7.22 3.54
C LEU A 67 7.24 7.94 4.85
N GLU A 68 6.15 8.71 4.89
CA GLU A 68 5.67 9.35 6.11
C GLU A 68 5.35 8.29 7.18
N LYS A 69 4.63 7.23 6.79
CA LYS A 69 4.11 6.22 7.72
C LYS A 69 5.20 5.33 8.33
N ILE A 70 6.24 5.01 7.57
CA ILE A 70 7.41 4.26 8.08
C ILE A 70 8.37 5.13 8.90
N GLY A 71 8.13 6.45 8.96
CA GLY A 71 8.99 7.38 9.67
C GLY A 71 10.34 7.59 8.99
N TYR A 72 10.36 7.64 7.66
CA TYR A 72 11.58 7.88 6.90
C TYR A 72 12.20 9.23 7.29
N SER A 73 13.47 9.21 7.70
CA SER A 73 14.27 10.40 7.97
C SER A 73 15.55 10.35 7.13
N PRO A 74 15.94 11.45 6.47
CA PRO A 74 17.23 11.53 5.76
C PRO A 74 18.43 11.48 6.71
N TYR A 75 18.22 11.66 8.01
CA TYR A 75 19.22 11.51 9.07
C TYR A 75 18.72 10.44 10.06
N PRO A 76 19.02 9.15 9.83
CA PRO A 76 18.64 8.10 10.76
C PRO A 76 19.40 8.27 12.08
N LEU A 77 18.70 8.16 13.20
CA LEU A 77 19.32 8.21 14.54
C LEU A 77 19.84 6.83 15.00
N ALA A 78 19.60 5.76 14.23
CA ALA A 78 19.91 4.37 14.56
C ALA A 78 20.45 3.61 13.33
N ASP A 79 20.83 2.34 13.51
CA ASP A 79 21.24 1.36 12.48
C ASP A 79 20.08 0.92 11.57
N ASP A 80 19.19 1.86 11.27
CA ASP A 80 17.91 1.63 10.65
C ASP A 80 17.94 2.20 9.23
N SER A 81 18.23 1.32 8.27
CA SER A 81 18.32 1.65 6.86
C SER A 81 16.97 1.43 6.15
N ILE A 82 16.54 2.45 5.41
CA ILE A 82 15.39 2.33 4.50
C ILE A 82 15.92 2.49 3.08
N GLU A 83 15.80 1.43 2.29
CA GLU A 83 16.15 1.42 0.88
C GLU A 83 14.89 1.47 0.02
N ILE A 84 14.90 2.30 -1.02
CA ILE A 84 13.76 2.51 -1.91
C ILE A 84 14.21 2.26 -3.34
N TYR A 85 13.60 1.25 -3.97
CA TYR A 85 13.86 0.91 -5.36
C TYR A 85 12.64 1.23 -6.22
N GLU A 86 12.78 2.20 -7.12
CA GLU A 86 11.77 2.47 -8.15
C GLU A 86 12.12 1.72 -9.43
N ARG A 87 11.22 0.85 -9.89
CA ARG A 87 11.38 0.17 -11.17
C ARG A 87 10.75 0.98 -12.31
N GLU A 88 11.44 1.07 -13.45
CA GLU A 88 10.96 1.85 -14.60
C GLU A 88 9.65 1.33 -15.21
N ASP A 89 9.41 0.02 -15.15
CA ASP A 89 8.20 -0.64 -15.66
C ASP A 89 6.94 -0.24 -14.88
N ALA A 90 7.06 0.05 -13.58
CA ALA A 90 5.95 0.53 -12.76
C ALA A 90 5.36 1.85 -13.29
N ARG A 91 6.19 2.74 -13.86
CA ARG A 91 5.73 4.01 -14.45
C ARG A 91 4.79 3.79 -15.63
N ARG A 92 4.99 2.72 -16.42
CA ARG A 92 4.13 2.38 -17.57
C ARG A 92 2.82 1.72 -17.12
N LEU A 93 2.85 0.98 -16.02
CA LEU A 93 1.70 0.27 -15.48
C LEU A 93 0.62 1.22 -14.95
N ARG A 94 0.97 2.39 -14.41
CA ARG A 94 0.01 3.42 -13.95
C ARG A 94 -1.01 3.79 -15.03
N THR A 95 -0.52 4.23 -16.21
CA THR A 95 -1.38 4.64 -17.32
C THR A 95 -2.24 3.47 -17.84
N PHE A 96 -1.69 2.27 -17.85
CA PHE A 96 -2.39 1.07 -18.29
C PHE A 96 -3.49 0.62 -17.33
N LEU A 97 -3.20 0.56 -16.02
CA LEU A 97 -4.14 0.18 -14.97
C LEU A 97 -5.26 1.20 -14.84
N GLN A 98 -4.94 2.51 -14.83
CA GLN A 98 -5.95 3.57 -14.78
C GLN A 98 -6.91 3.48 -15.98
N LYS A 99 -6.39 3.24 -17.20
CA LYS A 99 -7.23 3.01 -18.39
C LYS A 99 -8.15 1.79 -18.23
N ARG A 100 -7.65 0.68 -17.66
CA ARG A 100 -8.45 -0.55 -17.43
C ARG A 100 -9.52 -0.36 -16.36
N VAL A 101 -9.18 0.27 -15.23
CA VAL A 101 -10.13 0.57 -14.15
C VAL A 101 -11.21 1.53 -14.63
N ALA A 102 -10.84 2.58 -15.38
CA ALA A 102 -11.80 3.50 -15.98
C ALA A 102 -12.76 2.77 -16.95
N ARG A 103 -12.24 1.85 -17.76
CA ARG A 103 -13.04 1.02 -18.69
C ARG A 103 -13.99 0.05 -17.95
N GLN A 104 -13.58 -0.53 -16.83
CA GLN A 104 -14.48 -1.34 -16.00
C GLN A 104 -15.59 -0.51 -15.34
N LYS A 105 -15.28 0.72 -14.91
CA LYS A 105 -16.27 1.66 -14.36
C LYS A 105 -17.28 2.13 -15.41
N SER A 106 -16.89 2.29 -16.68
CA SER A 106 -17.81 2.64 -17.76
C SER A 106 -18.76 1.48 -18.12
N VAL A 107 -18.24 0.26 -18.23
CA VAL A 107 -19.04 -0.95 -18.54
C VAL A 107 -20.07 -1.25 -17.45
N THR A 108 -19.69 -1.14 -16.18
CA THR A 108 -20.62 -1.37 -15.05
C THR A 108 -21.71 -0.29 -14.94
N ARG A 109 -21.42 0.96 -15.33
CA ARG A 109 -22.42 2.03 -15.48
C ARG A 109 -23.40 1.75 -16.63
N GLU A 110 -22.89 1.23 -17.75
CA GLU A 110 -23.70 0.90 -18.92
C GLU A 110 -24.67 -0.26 -18.64
N HIS A 111 -24.21 -1.28 -17.89
CA HIS A 111 -25.05 -2.42 -17.48
C HIS A 111 -26.13 -2.01 -16.45
N LYS A 112 -25.80 -1.17 -15.46
CA LYS A 112 -26.79 -0.62 -14.50
C LYS A 112 -27.84 0.26 -15.20
N GLY A 113 -27.45 1.02 -16.22
CA GLY A 113 -28.38 1.85 -17.01
C GLY A 113 -29.31 1.05 -17.92
N LYS A 114 -29.00 -0.23 -18.20
CA LYS A 114 -29.80 -1.15 -19.01
C LYS A 114 -30.77 -1.98 -18.16
N LEU A 115 -30.38 -2.34 -16.93
CA LEU A 115 -31.23 -3.08 -15.98
C LEU A 115 -32.33 -2.22 -15.34
N MET A 116 -32.17 -0.89 -15.30
CA MET A 116 -33.17 0.06 -14.80
C MET A 116 -34.20 0.53 -15.85
N ARG A 117 -34.15 -0.01 -17.07
CA ARG A 117 -35.06 0.35 -18.19
C ARG A 117 -35.97 -0.80 -18.66
N CYS A 118 -36.05 -1.88 -17.89
CA CYS A 118 -37.01 -2.97 -18.09
C CYS A 118 -38.10 -2.92 -17.03
#